data_AF-A0AAN7TB13-F1
#
_entry.id   AF-A0AAN7TB13-F1
#
_cell.length_a   1.000
_cell.length_b   1.000
_cell.length_c   1.000
_cell.angle_alpha   90.00
_cell.angle_beta   90.00
_cell.angle_gamma   90.00
#
_symmetry.space_group_name_H-M   'P 1'
#
loop_
_entity.id
_entity.type
_entity.pdbx_description
1 polymer ?
#
loop_
_entity_poly.entity_id
_entity_poly.type
_entity_poly.pdbx_seq_one_letter_code
_entity_poly.pdbx_strand_id
1 'polypeptide(L)'
;MALWEGVFQDMDPLTLSTIVELQLQDSQQLVANAKGKEREGTMSDGALALQMYIEDLTTMSAVLDDRRIAQSVTTAVLLDSRFLRREYELQDQAARDHQLARSMQDDGAAVPAHASTKPSSGGEQDIWMDDEFLAKMAAMYVGPSTPPALVYDSDSDGTVAESSHWAAVRGKNETPKKGHCIACGDDMDFIDVARVPCNHEYCRPCLAQLFELSMTDESLFPPRCDSLEIPVARVRFWLPDDLLKRYEAAYSELIVAAVRNSAMCAARNGRHATVSNGTRTVCSSEPHRLSTV
;
A
#
# COMPACT_ATOMS: atom_id res chain seq x y z
N MET A 1 -12.62 8.77 1.21
CA MET A 1 -11.77 9.90 1.65
C MET A 1 -11.70 10.85 0.46
N ALA A 2 -11.59 12.16 0.70
CA ALA A 2 -12.07 13.17 -0.24
C ALA A 2 -11.34 13.16 -1.60
N LEU A 3 -12.11 13.41 -2.67
CA LEU A 3 -11.77 13.49 -4.11
C LEU A 3 -10.58 14.40 -4.52
N TRP A 4 -9.86 14.98 -3.57
CA TRP A 4 -8.89 16.06 -3.74
C TRP A 4 -7.46 15.53 -3.92
N GLU A 5 -7.22 14.24 -3.63
CA GLU A 5 -5.90 13.60 -3.79
C GLU A 5 -5.38 13.65 -5.22
N GLY A 6 -6.25 13.61 -6.24
CA GLY A 6 -5.81 13.55 -7.64
C GLY A 6 -5.20 14.85 -8.19
N VAL A 7 -5.66 16.03 -7.74
CA VAL A 7 -5.18 17.33 -8.27
C VAL A 7 -3.87 17.76 -7.61
N PHE A 8 -3.61 17.27 -6.40
CA PHE A 8 -2.46 17.65 -5.60
C PHE A 8 -1.37 16.57 -5.54
N GLN A 9 -1.56 15.42 -6.19
CA GLN A 9 -0.51 14.41 -6.35
C GLN A 9 0.64 14.88 -7.27
N ASP A 10 0.35 15.77 -8.22
CA ASP A 10 1.34 16.28 -9.18
C ASP A 10 2.12 17.50 -8.65
N MET A 11 1.64 18.17 -7.59
CA MET A 11 2.33 19.32 -7.01
C MET A 11 3.34 18.86 -5.95
N ASP A 12 4.51 19.50 -5.91
CA ASP A 12 5.49 19.15 -4.91
C ASP A 12 4.97 19.48 -3.49
N PRO A 13 5.29 18.64 -2.48
CA PRO A 13 4.75 18.80 -1.13
C PRO A 13 5.12 20.12 -0.45
N LEU A 14 6.26 20.72 -0.80
CA LEU A 14 6.72 21.97 -0.19
C LEU A 14 5.90 23.16 -0.70
N THR A 15 5.66 23.21 -2.01
CA THR A 15 4.76 24.19 -2.63
C THR A 15 3.35 24.07 -2.07
N LEU A 16 2.84 22.84 -1.92
CA LEU A 16 1.56 22.60 -1.26
C LEU A 16 1.50 23.18 0.15
N SER A 17 2.50 22.89 1.00
CA SER A 17 2.60 23.45 2.35
C SER A 17 2.55 24.97 2.33
N THR A 18 3.34 25.59 1.45
CA THR A 18 3.41 27.05 1.35
C THR A 18 2.08 27.67 0.91
N ILE A 19 1.35 27.03 -0.03
CA ILE A 19 0.02 27.51 -0.45
C ILE A 19 -0.95 27.51 0.73
N VAL A 20 -0.99 26.41 1.49
CA VAL A 20 -1.90 26.26 2.64
C VAL A 20 -1.55 27.27 3.75
N GLU A 21 -0.26 27.44 4.06
CA GLU A 21 0.22 28.41 5.04
C GLU A 21 -0.16 29.85 4.67
N LEU A 22 0.03 30.23 3.40
CA LEU A 22 -0.33 31.57 2.92
C LEU A 22 -1.85 31.81 3.02
N GLN A 23 -2.67 30.84 2.61
CA GLN A 23 -4.13 30.94 2.72
C GLN A 23 -4.60 31.02 4.17
N LEU A 24 -3.93 30.29 5.08
CA LEU A 24 -4.22 30.34 6.50
C LEU A 24 -3.89 31.73 7.07
N GLN A 25 -2.71 32.27 6.72
CA GLN A 25 -2.28 33.59 7.15
C GLN A 25 -3.22 34.69 6.65
N ASP A 26 -3.61 34.65 5.37
CA ASP A 26 -4.56 35.62 4.79
C ASP A 26 -5.93 35.54 5.47
N SER A 27 -6.43 34.33 5.73
CA SER A 27 -7.72 34.13 6.40
C SER A 27 -7.69 34.62 7.85
N GLN A 28 -6.59 34.38 8.57
CA GLN A 28 -6.39 34.90 9.92
C GLN A 28 -6.30 36.44 9.95
N GLN A 29 -5.67 37.05 8.94
CA GLN A 29 -5.64 38.51 8.79
C GLN A 29 -7.05 39.07 8.56
N LEU A 30 -7.89 38.40 7.76
CA LEU A 30 -9.28 38.80 7.55
C LEU A 30 -10.07 38.80 8.87
N VAL A 31 -9.89 37.77 9.70
CA VAL A 31 -10.51 37.70 11.04
C VAL A 31 -10.01 38.83 11.95
N ALA A 32 -8.69 39.09 11.98
CA ALA A 32 -8.11 40.15 12.79
C ALA A 32 -8.65 41.53 12.40
N ASN A 33 -8.84 41.77 11.10
CA ASN A 33 -9.35 43.02 10.54
C ASN A 33 -10.89 43.16 10.63
N ALA A 34 -11.61 42.09 10.95
CA ALA A 34 -13.07 42.10 11.08
C ALA A 34 -13.57 42.57 12.46
N LYS A 35 -12.68 42.67 13.47
CA LYS A 35 -13.05 43.15 14.82
C LYS A 35 -13.65 44.56 14.77
N GLY A 36 -14.95 44.66 15.04
CA GLY A 36 -15.67 45.93 15.23
C GLY A 36 -16.85 46.21 14.29
N LYS A 37 -17.16 45.33 13.32
CA LYS A 37 -18.25 45.56 12.35
C LYS A 37 -19.60 44.92 12.69
N GLU A 38 -19.66 44.04 13.69
CA GLU A 38 -20.86 43.24 13.95
C GLU A 38 -21.46 43.50 15.34
N ARG A 39 -22.79 43.32 15.45
CA ARG A 39 -23.52 43.43 16.71
C ARG A 39 -23.06 42.33 17.67
N GLU A 40 -22.91 42.71 18.94
CA GLU A 40 -22.50 41.81 20.01
C GLU A 40 -23.46 40.60 20.10
N GLY A 41 -22.92 39.39 19.92
CA GLY A 41 -23.67 38.14 20.02
C GLY A 41 -24.24 37.56 18.71
N THR A 42 -24.05 38.21 17.55
CA THR A 42 -24.48 37.66 16.25
C THR A 42 -23.28 37.36 15.36
N MET A 43 -23.09 36.09 14.97
CA MET A 43 -22.14 35.70 13.92
C MET A 43 -22.82 35.77 12.56
N SER A 44 -22.25 36.50 11.62
CA SER A 44 -22.69 36.49 10.22
C SER A 44 -22.40 35.14 9.55
N ASP A 45 -23.22 34.74 8.58
CA ASP A 45 -22.97 33.56 7.73
C ASP A 45 -21.59 33.61 7.07
N GLY A 46 -21.12 34.82 6.70
CA GLY A 46 -19.78 35.02 6.14
C GLY A 46 -18.66 34.81 7.17
N ALA A 47 -18.91 35.15 8.43
CA ALA A 47 -17.96 34.90 9.52
C ALA A 47 -17.89 33.40 9.86
N LEU A 48 -19.04 32.71 9.85
CA LEU A 48 -19.09 31.25 10.02
C LEU A 48 -18.38 30.53 8.87
N ALA A 49 -18.63 30.94 7.62
CA ALA A 49 -17.96 30.36 6.45
C ALA A 49 -16.43 30.55 6.51
N LEU A 50 -15.95 31.72 6.94
CA LEU A 50 -14.52 31.97 7.13
C LEU A 50 -13.93 31.10 8.26
N GLN A 51 -14.68 30.88 9.34
CA GLN A 51 -14.25 30.01 10.43
C GLN A 51 -14.11 28.55 9.96
N MET A 52 -15.10 28.03 9.22
CA MET A 52 -15.04 26.69 8.64
C MET A 52 -13.86 26.54 7.67
N TYR A 53 -13.61 27.57 6.85
CA TYR A 53 -12.48 27.57 5.93
C TYR A 53 -11.13 27.54 6.65
N ILE A 54 -10.98 28.26 7.76
CA ILE A 54 -9.78 28.19 8.60
C ILE A 54 -9.62 26.79 9.19
N GLU A 55 -10.70 26.18 9.68
CA GLU A 55 -10.68 24.80 10.21
C GLU A 55 -10.22 23.80 9.13
N ASP A 56 -10.75 23.90 7.92
CA ASP A 56 -10.34 23.08 6.78
C ASP A 56 -8.84 23.26 6.46
N LEU A 57 -8.34 24.51 6.42
CA LEU A 57 -6.92 24.79 6.18
C LEU A 57 -6.02 24.24 7.30
N THR A 58 -6.43 24.34 8.56
CA THR A 58 -5.68 23.75 9.67
C THR A 58 -5.62 22.23 9.60
N THR A 59 -6.73 21.59 9.20
CA THR A 59 -6.80 20.15 9.00
C THR A 59 -5.87 19.72 7.87
N MET A 60 -5.86 20.46 6.75
CA MET A 60 -4.98 20.19 5.62
C MET A 60 -3.50 20.39 5.99
N SER A 61 -3.17 21.43 6.74
CA SER A 61 -1.81 21.68 7.25
C SER A 61 -1.32 20.51 8.13
N ALA A 62 -2.16 19.99 9.04
CA ALA A 62 -1.80 18.85 9.87
C ALA A 62 -1.48 17.59 9.04
N VAL A 63 -2.29 17.31 8.00
CA VAL A 63 -2.05 16.17 7.10
C VAL A 63 -0.73 16.32 6.33
N LEU A 64 -0.37 17.54 5.89
CA LEU A 64 0.89 17.80 5.21
C LEU A 64 2.09 17.66 6.14
N ASP A 65 1.97 18.10 7.39
CA ASP A 65 3.01 17.89 8.41
C ASP A 65 3.21 16.40 8.73
N ASP A 66 2.11 15.64 8.89
CA ASP A 66 2.17 14.19 9.09
C ASP A 66 2.87 13.49 7.92
N ARG A 67 2.56 13.89 6.69
CA ARG A 67 3.24 13.39 5.49
C ARG A 67 4.74 13.69 5.52
N ARG A 68 5.12 14.92 5.87
CA ARG A 68 6.54 15.33 5.98
C ARG A 68 7.27 14.49 7.02
N ILE A 69 6.67 14.28 8.18
CA ILE A 69 7.23 13.42 9.24
C ILE A 69 7.38 11.99 8.72
N ALA A 70 6.34 11.41 8.12
CA ALA A 70 6.39 10.06 7.57
C ALA A 70 7.51 9.90 6.52
N GLN A 71 7.64 10.86 5.60
CA GLN A 71 8.72 10.86 4.60
C GLN A 71 10.11 10.94 5.24
N SER A 72 10.28 11.77 6.28
CA SER A 72 11.55 11.86 7.00
C SER A 72 11.91 10.56 7.71
N VAL A 73 10.93 9.89 8.34
CA VAL A 73 11.12 8.59 8.99
C VAL A 73 11.48 7.52 7.98
N THR A 74 10.74 7.42 6.87
CA THR A 74 11.06 6.47 5.78
C THR A 74 12.48 6.69 5.27
N THR A 75 12.87 7.94 5.07
CA THR A 75 14.20 8.31 4.60
C THR A 75 15.30 7.92 5.58
N ALA A 76 15.12 8.21 6.87
CA ALA A 76 16.05 7.79 7.92
C ALA A 76 16.21 6.26 7.99
N VAL A 77 15.10 5.52 7.90
CA VAL A 77 15.13 4.05 7.88
C VAL A 77 15.91 3.52 6.68
N LEU A 78 15.73 4.11 5.48
CA LEU A 78 16.46 3.71 4.29
C LEU A 78 17.96 4.01 4.39
N LEU A 79 18.30 5.20 4.90
CA LEU A 79 19.68 5.65 5.16
C LEU A 79 20.41 4.71 6.14
N ASP A 80 19.73 4.37 7.22
CA ASP A 80 20.32 3.63 8.35
C ASP A 80 20.12 2.11 8.25
N SER A 81 19.52 1.64 7.15
CA SER A 81 19.16 0.23 6.91
C SER A 81 20.28 -0.77 7.24
N ARG A 82 21.53 -0.47 6.87
CA ARG A 82 22.70 -1.31 7.17
C ARG A 82 23.04 -1.40 8.66
N PHE A 83 22.82 -0.32 9.41
CA PHE A 83 23.05 -0.27 10.85
C PHE A 83 21.91 -0.98 11.58
N LEU A 84 20.67 -0.68 11.21
CA LEU A 84 19.47 -1.33 11.75
C LEU A 84 19.54 -2.85 11.59
N ARG A 85 19.94 -3.33 10.40
CA ARG A 85 20.08 -4.78 10.13
C ARG A 85 21.10 -5.44 11.05
N ARG A 86 22.29 -4.83 11.20
CA ARG A 86 23.34 -5.38 12.08
C ARG A 86 22.89 -5.43 13.53
N GLU A 87 22.32 -4.34 14.04
CA GLU A 87 21.86 -4.29 15.43
C GLU A 87 20.72 -5.29 15.69
N TYR A 88 19.81 -5.44 14.72
CA TYR A 88 18.76 -6.44 14.79
C TYR A 88 19.32 -7.87 14.88
N GLU A 89 20.28 -8.23 14.02
CA GLU A 89 20.93 -9.53 14.04
C GLU A 89 21.61 -9.83 15.39
N LEU A 90 22.27 -8.83 15.98
CA LEU A 90 22.89 -8.94 17.29
C LEU A 90 21.85 -9.14 18.41
N GLN A 91 20.76 -8.39 18.39
CA GLN A 91 19.68 -8.53 19.38
C GLN A 91 18.98 -9.88 19.27
N ASP A 92 18.70 -10.33 18.06
CA ASP A 92 18.08 -11.61 17.76
C ASP A 92 18.98 -12.79 18.20
N GLN A 93 20.29 -12.67 17.97
CA GLN A 93 21.26 -13.62 18.53
C GLN A 93 21.25 -13.62 20.06
N ALA A 94 21.32 -12.45 20.70
CA ALA A 94 21.28 -12.34 22.15
C ALA A 94 19.97 -12.90 22.75
N ALA A 95 18.84 -12.71 22.07
CA ALA A 95 17.55 -13.26 22.47
C ALA A 95 17.54 -14.79 22.43
N ARG A 96 18.08 -15.39 21.35
CA ARG A 96 18.24 -16.85 21.25
C ARG A 96 19.16 -17.40 22.32
N ASP A 97 20.29 -16.75 22.56
CA ASP A 97 21.27 -17.19 23.56
C ASP A 97 20.66 -17.15 24.96
N HIS A 98 19.88 -16.11 25.26
CA HIS A 98 19.16 -16.00 26.52
C HIS A 98 18.04 -17.05 26.67
N GLN A 99 17.31 -17.37 25.60
CA GLN A 99 16.34 -18.47 25.60
C GLN A 99 17.01 -19.82 25.85
N LEU A 100 18.16 -20.07 25.21
CA LEU A 100 18.97 -21.26 25.42
C LEU A 100 19.44 -21.35 26.88
N ALA A 101 19.99 -20.28 27.43
CA ALA A 101 20.46 -20.23 28.82
C ALA A 101 19.33 -20.54 29.83
N ARG A 102 18.12 -20.02 29.59
CA ARG A 102 16.94 -20.35 30.41
C ARG A 102 16.55 -21.81 30.31
N SER A 103 16.57 -22.39 29.11
CA SER A 103 16.24 -23.82 28.94
C SER A 103 17.25 -24.76 29.60
N MET A 104 18.53 -24.37 29.66
CA MET A 104 19.57 -25.11 30.38
C MET A 104 19.42 -25.05 31.90
N GLN A 105 18.68 -24.05 32.41
CA GLN A 105 18.44 -23.87 33.83
C GLN A 105 17.24 -24.70 34.33
N ASP A 106 16.32 -25.06 33.42
CA ASP A 106 15.06 -25.73 33.75
C ASP A 106 15.16 -27.28 33.72
N ASP A 107 16.10 -27.90 33.00
CA ASP A 107 16.36 -29.35 33.07
C ASP A 107 17.74 -29.77 32.52
N GLY A 108 18.37 -30.78 33.15
CA GLY A 108 19.57 -31.49 32.64
C GLY A 108 19.30 -32.38 31.41
N ALA A 109 18.48 -31.92 30.47
CA ALA A 109 18.12 -32.64 29.25
C ALA A 109 18.97 -32.15 28.06
N ALA A 110 19.48 -33.13 27.31
CA ALA A 110 20.39 -32.94 26.20
C ALA A 110 19.92 -31.87 25.19
N VAL A 111 20.84 -30.99 24.84
CA VAL A 111 20.74 -30.05 23.72
C VAL A 111 20.36 -30.81 22.45
N PRO A 112 19.26 -30.49 21.75
CA PRO A 112 19.10 -30.94 20.38
C PRO A 112 20.15 -30.21 19.55
N ALA A 113 21.23 -30.92 19.21
CA ALA A 113 22.22 -30.45 18.27
C ALA A 113 21.56 -30.19 16.91
N HIS A 114 21.76 -28.99 16.37
CA HIS A 114 21.46 -28.61 15.00
C HIS A 114 20.02 -28.84 14.52
N ALA A 115 19.09 -28.04 15.02
CA ALA A 115 18.07 -27.51 14.11
C ALA A 115 18.69 -26.32 13.35
N SER A 116 19.61 -26.61 12.41
CA SER A 116 19.74 -25.74 11.26
C SER A 116 18.41 -25.84 10.53
N THR A 117 17.46 -24.99 10.91
CA THR A 117 16.36 -24.61 10.05
C THR A 117 17.02 -23.95 8.83
N LYS A 118 17.41 -24.79 7.87
CA LYS A 118 17.32 -24.37 6.47
C LYS A 118 15.94 -23.74 6.35
N PRO A 119 15.81 -22.47 5.91
CA PRO A 119 14.48 -21.95 5.63
C PRO A 119 13.88 -22.94 4.63
N SER A 120 12.87 -23.67 5.10
CA SER A 120 12.09 -24.54 4.25
C SER A 120 11.53 -23.64 3.17
N SER A 121 12.02 -23.82 1.95
CA SER A 121 11.62 -23.12 0.74
C SER A 121 10.19 -23.50 0.32
N GLY A 122 9.23 -23.31 1.22
CA GLY A 122 7.82 -23.68 1.06
C GLY A 122 6.87 -23.05 2.08
N GLY A 123 7.33 -22.08 2.88
CA GLY A 123 6.47 -21.27 3.74
C GLY A 123 6.16 -19.93 3.09
N GLU A 124 4.94 -19.43 3.26
CA GLU A 124 4.49 -18.09 2.85
C GLU A 124 5.61 -17.07 2.95
N GLN A 125 6.07 -16.55 1.81
CA GLN A 125 7.02 -15.45 1.78
C GLN A 125 6.37 -14.27 2.50
N ASP A 126 6.94 -13.88 3.64
CA ASP A 126 6.50 -12.71 4.38
C ASP A 126 6.50 -11.50 3.42
N ILE A 127 5.32 -10.92 3.20
CA ILE A 127 5.09 -9.83 2.23
C ILE A 127 6.01 -8.65 2.54
N TRP A 128 6.33 -8.45 3.83
CA TRP A 128 7.19 -7.39 4.32
C TRP A 128 8.69 -7.65 4.14
N MET A 129 9.06 -8.85 3.70
CA MET A 129 10.44 -9.23 3.36
C MET A 129 10.69 -9.21 1.84
N ASP A 130 9.71 -8.86 1.02
CA ASP A 130 9.89 -8.75 -0.43
C ASP A 130 10.56 -7.40 -0.80
N ASP A 131 11.83 -7.48 -1.21
CA ASP A 131 12.64 -6.33 -1.64
C ASP A 131 11.97 -5.54 -2.79
N GLU A 132 11.24 -6.19 -3.70
CA GLU A 132 10.57 -5.51 -4.81
C GLU A 132 9.38 -4.69 -4.32
N PHE A 133 8.55 -5.28 -3.46
CA PHE A 133 7.41 -4.62 -2.83
C PHE A 133 7.85 -3.42 -2.00
N LEU A 134 8.90 -3.59 -1.18
CA LEU A 134 9.52 -2.52 -0.40
C LEU A 134 10.02 -1.38 -1.30
N ALA A 135 10.68 -1.70 -2.42
CA ALA A 135 11.15 -0.71 -3.37
C ALA A 135 10.01 0.09 -4.02
N LYS A 136 8.90 -0.58 -4.40
CA LYS A 136 7.71 0.10 -4.94
C LYS A 136 7.07 1.02 -3.90
N MET A 137 6.97 0.57 -2.64
CA MET A 137 6.46 1.40 -1.55
C MET A 137 7.33 2.64 -1.32
N ALA A 138 8.66 2.46 -1.24
CA ALA A 138 9.59 3.57 -1.07
C ALA A 138 9.45 4.61 -2.19
N ALA A 139 9.34 4.16 -3.44
CA ALA A 139 9.14 5.05 -4.59
C ALA A 139 7.81 5.81 -4.54
N MET A 140 6.72 5.17 -4.08
CA MET A 140 5.41 5.81 -3.97
C MET A 140 5.34 6.88 -2.86
N TYR A 141 5.99 6.64 -1.71
CA TYR A 141 5.94 7.56 -0.57
C TYR A 141 7.00 8.68 -0.61
N VAL A 142 8.19 8.39 -1.14
CA VAL A 142 9.34 9.33 -1.19
C VAL A 142 9.44 10.03 -2.55
N GLY A 143 8.83 9.48 -3.60
CA GLY A 143 8.90 10.00 -4.97
C GLY A 143 10.27 9.74 -5.64
N PRO A 144 10.36 9.74 -6.97
CA PRO A 144 11.60 9.48 -7.71
C PRO A 144 12.63 10.63 -7.64
N SER A 145 12.24 11.81 -7.14
CA SER A 145 12.98 13.07 -7.32
C SER A 145 13.41 13.77 -6.03
N THR A 146 13.14 13.23 -4.84
CA THR A 146 13.62 13.86 -3.60
C THR A 146 14.89 13.17 -3.10
N PRO A 147 16.09 13.72 -3.35
CA PRO A 147 17.23 13.34 -2.54
C PRO A 147 16.94 13.75 -1.08
N PRO A 148 17.29 12.91 -0.09
CA PRO A 148 17.22 13.23 1.34
C PRO A 148 17.94 14.52 1.77
N ALA A 149 18.70 15.14 0.87
CA ALA A 149 19.49 16.34 1.11
C ALA A 149 18.69 17.65 1.04
N LEU A 150 17.36 17.62 0.79
CA LEU A 150 16.55 18.85 0.67
C LEU A 150 15.64 19.15 1.88
N VAL A 151 15.82 18.44 2.99
CA VAL A 151 15.21 18.82 4.28
C VAL A 151 16.30 19.41 5.18
N TYR A 152 16.27 20.75 5.35
CA TYR A 152 17.24 21.68 6.00
C TYR A 152 18.49 22.00 5.17
N ASP A 153 18.92 23.24 4.90
CA ASP A 153 18.72 24.57 5.50
C ASP A 153 18.87 25.64 4.39
N SER A 154 18.08 26.72 4.45
CA SER A 154 18.38 27.93 3.67
C SER A 154 19.57 28.61 4.35
N ASP A 155 20.64 28.89 3.58
CA ASP A 155 21.83 29.68 3.96
C ASP A 155 23.14 28.92 4.30
N SER A 156 23.41 27.77 3.69
CA SER A 156 24.78 27.20 3.69
C SER A 156 25.30 26.89 2.29
N ASP A 157 26.24 27.73 1.83
CA ASP A 157 27.13 27.48 0.69
C ASP A 157 28.08 26.34 1.04
N GLY A 158 27.59 25.11 0.87
CA GLY A 158 28.33 23.90 1.16
C GLY A 158 27.83 22.77 0.27
N THR A 159 28.57 22.46 -0.79
CA THR A 159 28.38 21.24 -1.56
C THR A 159 28.68 20.04 -0.65
N VAL A 160 27.65 19.51 0.01
CA VAL A 160 27.79 18.33 0.88
C VAL A 160 28.07 17.12 -0.02
N ALA A 161 29.24 16.52 0.14
CA ALA A 161 29.62 15.33 -0.60
C ALA A 161 28.63 14.20 -0.30
N GLU A 162 28.00 13.70 -1.35
CA GLU A 162 27.05 12.60 -1.29
C GLU A 162 27.72 11.37 -0.67
N SER A 163 27.06 10.73 0.30
CA SER A 163 27.56 9.47 0.84
C SER A 163 27.65 8.43 -0.29
N SER A 164 28.74 7.67 -0.34
CA SER A 164 29.03 6.67 -1.39
C SER A 164 27.92 5.64 -1.62
N HIS A 165 27.02 5.46 -0.65
CA HIS A 165 25.84 4.61 -0.78
C HIS A 165 24.79 5.18 -1.76
N TRP A 166 24.55 6.50 -1.77
CA TRP A 166 23.58 7.15 -2.66
C TRP A 166 24.10 7.30 -4.09
N ALA A 167 25.39 7.55 -4.23
CA ALA A 167 26.07 7.51 -5.53
C ALA A 167 25.97 6.10 -6.16
N ALA A 168 26.02 5.04 -5.34
CA ALA A 168 25.82 3.66 -5.82
C ALA A 168 24.35 3.36 -6.18
N VAL A 169 23.37 3.95 -5.49
CA VAL A 169 21.94 3.82 -5.80
C VAL A 169 21.56 4.55 -7.10
N ARG A 170 22.17 5.71 -7.39
CA ARG A 170 22.01 6.42 -8.67
C ARG A 170 22.90 5.91 -9.80
N GLY A 171 23.90 5.09 -9.50
CA GLY A 171 24.85 4.54 -10.48
C GLY A 171 24.23 3.57 -11.50
N LYS A 172 22.97 3.17 -11.32
CA LYS A 172 22.21 2.46 -12.33
C LYS A 172 21.34 3.44 -13.11
N ASN A 173 21.94 3.94 -14.17
CA ASN A 173 21.27 4.54 -15.32
C ASN A 173 20.45 3.44 -16.03
N GLU A 174 19.48 2.85 -15.35
CA GLU A 174 18.57 1.85 -15.91
C GLU A 174 17.28 2.59 -16.28
N THR A 175 16.93 2.56 -17.55
CA THR A 175 15.58 2.85 -18.03
C THR A 175 14.55 2.36 -17.00
N PRO A 176 13.54 3.17 -16.62
CA PRO A 176 12.54 2.76 -15.65
C PRO A 176 12.01 1.39 -16.07
N LYS A 177 12.14 0.39 -15.18
CA LYS A 177 11.68 -0.96 -15.46
C LYS A 177 10.19 -0.85 -15.77
N LYS A 178 9.79 -1.17 -16.99
CA LYS A 178 8.37 -1.21 -17.33
C LYS A 178 7.81 -2.54 -16.88
N GLY A 179 6.67 -2.50 -16.20
CA GLY A 179 5.87 -3.67 -15.90
C GLY A 179 4.85 -3.91 -17.02
N HIS A 180 4.46 -5.16 -17.24
CA HIS A 180 3.55 -5.55 -18.31
C HIS A 180 2.26 -6.11 -17.73
N CYS A 181 1.12 -5.48 -18.01
CA CYS A 181 -0.14 -5.94 -17.46
C CYS A 181 -0.70 -7.15 -18.23
N ILE A 182 -0.95 -8.26 -17.54
CA ILE A 182 -1.52 -9.47 -18.17
C ILE A 182 -2.97 -9.29 -18.65
N ALA A 183 -3.71 -8.35 -18.07
CA ALA A 183 -5.14 -8.16 -18.37
C ALA A 183 -5.38 -7.27 -19.61
N CYS A 184 -4.68 -6.13 -19.72
CA CYS A 184 -4.82 -5.23 -20.87
C CYS A 184 -3.70 -5.36 -21.91
N GLY A 185 -2.54 -5.92 -21.53
CA GLY A 185 -1.38 -6.04 -22.41
C GLY A 185 -0.54 -4.76 -22.53
N ASP A 186 -0.83 -3.73 -21.73
CA ASP A 186 -0.10 -2.46 -21.78
C ASP A 186 1.15 -2.48 -20.88
N ASP A 187 2.16 -1.74 -21.34
CA ASP A 187 3.39 -1.49 -20.57
C ASP A 187 3.23 -0.22 -19.72
N MET A 188 3.45 -0.36 -18.42
CA MET A 188 3.29 0.70 -17.42
C MET A 188 4.58 0.87 -16.61
N ASP A 189 4.70 1.96 -15.86
CA ASP A 189 5.86 2.17 -15.00
C ASP A 189 5.88 1.16 -13.84
N PHE A 190 7.09 0.81 -13.38
CA PHE A 190 7.32 -0.14 -12.29
C PHE A 190 6.42 0.06 -11.06
N ILE A 191 6.13 1.34 -10.74
CA ILE A 191 5.39 1.74 -9.54
C ILE A 191 3.88 1.51 -9.72
N ASP A 192 3.38 1.49 -10.96
CA ASP A 192 1.94 1.39 -11.26
C ASP A 192 1.46 -0.03 -11.52
N VAL A 193 2.35 -1.01 -11.36
CA VAL A 193 2.07 -2.42 -11.62
C VAL A 193 2.23 -3.23 -10.34
N ALA A 194 1.16 -3.92 -9.95
CA ALA A 194 1.14 -4.85 -8.82
C ALA A 194 1.57 -6.25 -9.26
N ARG A 195 2.55 -6.85 -8.57
CA ARG A 195 2.93 -8.26 -8.76
C ARG A 195 2.11 -9.14 -7.82
N VAL A 196 1.36 -10.08 -8.39
CA VAL A 196 0.54 -11.05 -7.64
C VAL A 196 1.32 -12.33 -7.34
N PRO A 197 0.87 -13.22 -6.42
CA PRO A 197 1.63 -14.40 -6.01
C PRO A 197 2.01 -15.37 -7.13
N CYS A 198 1.25 -15.40 -8.23
CA CYS A 198 1.54 -16.15 -9.46
C CYS A 198 2.69 -15.53 -10.30
N ASN A 199 3.33 -14.44 -9.84
CA ASN A 199 4.29 -13.59 -10.55
C ASN A 199 3.75 -12.78 -11.74
N HIS A 200 2.46 -12.85 -12.04
CA HIS A 200 1.84 -11.95 -13.00
C HIS A 200 1.72 -10.52 -12.47
N GLU A 201 1.58 -9.60 -13.41
CA GLU A 201 1.62 -8.18 -13.20
C GLU A 201 0.29 -7.55 -13.66
N TYR A 202 -0.30 -6.69 -12.82
CA TYR A 202 -1.56 -6.00 -13.10
C TYR A 202 -1.40 -4.50 -12.92
N CYS A 203 -1.88 -3.71 -13.88
CA CYS A 203 -2.01 -2.27 -13.69
C CYS A 203 -3.16 -1.96 -12.70
N ARG A 204 -3.10 -0.79 -12.06
CA ARG A 204 -4.14 -0.29 -11.13
C ARG A 204 -5.59 -0.49 -11.62
N PRO A 205 -5.98 -0.08 -12.84
CA PRO A 205 -7.38 -0.20 -13.27
C PRO A 205 -7.82 -1.65 -13.45
N CYS A 206 -7.01 -2.50 -14.09
CA CYS A 206 -7.36 -3.90 -14.30
C CYS A 206 -7.43 -4.67 -12.98
N LEU A 207 -6.54 -4.35 -12.04
CA LEU A 207 -6.59 -4.94 -10.70
C LEU A 207 -7.85 -4.50 -9.95
N ALA A 208 -8.21 -3.22 -9.97
CA ALA A 208 -9.44 -2.73 -9.35
C ALA A 208 -10.67 -3.41 -9.94
N GLN A 209 -10.74 -3.53 -11.26
CA GLN A 209 -11.82 -4.21 -11.95
C GLN A 209 -11.92 -5.70 -11.56
N LEU A 210 -10.78 -6.40 -11.42
CA LEU A 210 -10.76 -7.78 -10.95
C LEU A 210 -11.40 -7.92 -9.56
N PHE A 211 -11.07 -7.00 -8.65
CA PHE A 211 -11.66 -6.98 -7.30
C PHE A 211 -13.16 -6.65 -7.33
N GLU A 212 -13.59 -5.68 -8.12
CA GLU A 212 -15.01 -5.34 -8.26
C GLU A 212 -15.83 -6.49 -8.85
N LEU A 213 -15.29 -7.18 -9.87
CA LEU A 213 -15.92 -8.36 -10.45
C LEU A 213 -16.01 -9.50 -9.42
N SER A 214 -14.97 -9.72 -8.62
CA SER A 214 -15.01 -10.73 -7.56
C SER A 214 -16.06 -10.42 -6.48
N MET A 215 -16.36 -9.15 -6.23
CA MET A 215 -17.38 -8.75 -5.26
C MET A 215 -18.81 -8.85 -5.81
N THR A 216 -18.98 -8.73 -7.12
CA THR A 216 -20.30 -8.77 -7.77
C THR A 216 -20.69 -10.18 -8.19
N ASP A 217 -19.71 -11.00 -8.58
CA ASP A 217 -19.89 -12.39 -8.97
C ASP A 217 -19.35 -13.35 -7.90
N GLU A 218 -20.28 -14.02 -7.19
CA GLU A 218 -19.96 -15.01 -6.16
C GLU A 218 -19.12 -16.19 -6.68
N SER A 219 -19.09 -16.44 -7.99
CA SER A 219 -18.28 -17.51 -8.60
C SER A 219 -16.81 -17.14 -8.78
N LEU A 220 -16.51 -15.84 -8.85
CA LEU A 220 -15.16 -15.28 -9.03
C LEU A 220 -14.52 -14.90 -7.70
N PHE A 221 -15.24 -15.06 -6.60
CA PHE A 221 -14.74 -14.80 -5.25
C PHE A 221 -14.06 -16.04 -4.64
N PRO A 222 -12.90 -15.90 -3.96
CA PRO A 222 -12.01 -14.73 -3.88
C PRO A 222 -11.29 -14.40 -5.20
N PRO A 223 -10.80 -13.17 -5.39
CA PRO A 223 -10.02 -12.80 -6.58
C PRO A 223 -8.78 -13.67 -6.71
N ARG A 224 -8.61 -14.28 -7.89
CA ARG A 224 -7.54 -15.24 -8.18
C ARG A 224 -6.78 -14.89 -9.45
N CYS A 225 -5.50 -15.24 -9.46
CA CYS A 225 -4.66 -15.33 -10.65
C CYS A 225 -4.14 -16.76 -10.76
N ASP A 226 -4.31 -17.44 -11.90
CA ASP A 226 -3.88 -18.83 -12.11
C ASP A 226 -4.31 -19.81 -11.01
N SER A 227 -5.49 -19.59 -10.45
CA SER A 227 -6.06 -20.31 -9.30
C SER A 227 -5.47 -19.98 -7.92
N LEU A 228 -4.41 -19.16 -7.85
CA LEU A 228 -3.87 -18.62 -6.60
C LEU A 228 -4.69 -17.39 -6.19
N GLU A 229 -5.17 -17.40 -4.94
CA GLU A 229 -5.82 -16.23 -4.35
C GLU A 229 -4.83 -15.06 -4.27
N ILE A 230 -5.34 -13.86 -4.56
CA ILE A 230 -4.57 -12.61 -4.45
C ILE A 230 -4.89 -11.99 -3.08
N PRO A 231 -3.95 -12.04 -2.11
CA PRO A 231 -4.18 -11.44 -0.80
C PRO A 231 -4.25 -9.92 -0.92
N VAL A 232 -5.28 -9.31 -0.33
CA VAL A 232 -5.46 -7.83 -0.31
C VAL A 232 -4.20 -7.14 0.21
N ALA A 233 -3.55 -7.69 1.24
CA ALA A 233 -2.35 -7.12 1.84
C ALA A 233 -1.22 -6.90 0.82
N ARG A 234 -1.10 -7.77 -0.20
CA ARG A 234 -0.06 -7.67 -1.23
C ARG A 234 -0.37 -6.62 -2.30
N VAL A 235 -1.64 -6.29 -2.50
CA VAL A 235 -2.07 -5.40 -3.59
C VAL A 235 -2.75 -4.12 -3.11
N ARG A 236 -2.81 -3.91 -1.80
CA ARG A 236 -3.47 -2.78 -1.13
C ARG A 236 -3.10 -1.43 -1.74
N PHE A 237 -1.81 -1.18 -1.98
CA PHE A 237 -1.33 0.12 -2.48
C PHE A 237 -1.73 0.46 -3.92
N TRP A 238 -2.16 -0.55 -4.70
CA TRP A 238 -2.60 -0.38 -6.08
C TRP A 238 -4.12 -0.35 -6.23
N LEU A 239 -4.86 -0.53 -5.13
CA LEU A 239 -6.32 -0.49 -5.10
C LEU A 239 -6.82 0.85 -4.55
N PRO A 240 -7.95 1.37 -5.06
CA PRO A 240 -8.61 2.53 -4.45
C PRO A 240 -9.06 2.24 -3.02
N ASP A 241 -8.87 3.19 -2.10
CA ASP A 241 -9.25 3.07 -0.68
C ASP A 241 -10.74 2.74 -0.47
N ASP A 242 -11.62 3.36 -1.26
CA ASP A 242 -13.06 3.13 -1.15
C ASP A 242 -13.45 1.72 -1.64
N LEU A 243 -12.68 1.13 -2.56
CA LEU A 243 -12.85 -0.27 -2.97
C LEU A 243 -12.36 -1.22 -1.88
N LEU A 244 -11.18 -0.95 -1.30
CA LEU A 244 -10.62 -1.74 -0.20
C LEU A 244 -11.55 -1.83 1.00
N LYS A 245 -12.12 -0.70 1.44
CA LYS A 245 -13.04 -0.66 2.58
C LYS A 245 -14.29 -1.50 2.33
N ARG A 246 -14.88 -1.39 1.13
CA ARG A 246 -16.05 -2.19 0.75
C ARG A 246 -15.69 -3.68 0.70
N TYR A 247 -14.53 -4.01 0.13
CA TYR A 247 -14.05 -5.39 0.04
C TYR A 247 -13.83 -6.00 1.44
N GLU A 248 -13.12 -5.30 2.32
CA GLU A 248 -12.84 -5.76 3.69
C GLU A 248 -14.13 -5.94 4.50
N ALA A 249 -15.08 -5.01 4.38
CA ALA A 249 -16.37 -5.10 5.07
C ALA A 249 -17.21 -6.28 4.56
N ALA A 250 -17.20 -6.55 3.26
CA ALA A 250 -17.99 -7.62 2.64
C ALA A 250 -17.29 -9.00 2.66
N TYR A 251 -15.99 -9.06 2.97
CA TYR A 251 -15.17 -10.26 2.80
C TYR A 251 -15.73 -11.50 3.50
N SER A 252 -16.15 -11.34 4.76
CA SER A 252 -16.66 -12.45 5.59
C SER A 252 -18.00 -13.01 5.07
N GLU A 253 -18.82 -12.18 4.44
CA GLU A 253 -20.10 -12.61 3.85
C GLU A 253 -19.87 -13.30 2.50
N LEU A 254 -19.02 -12.71 1.66
CA LEU A 254 -18.71 -13.21 0.32
C LEU A 254 -17.93 -14.53 0.37
N ILE A 255 -17.00 -14.71 1.32
CA ILE A 255 -16.28 -15.98 1.46
C ILE A 255 -17.22 -17.13 1.85
N VAL A 256 -18.21 -16.87 2.71
CA VAL A 256 -19.20 -17.87 3.10
C VAL A 256 -20.12 -18.23 1.93
N ALA A 257 -20.53 -17.23 1.14
CA ALA A 257 -21.31 -17.46 -0.08
C ALA A 257 -20.52 -18.28 -1.11
N ALA A 258 -19.26 -17.94 -1.36
CA ALA A 258 -18.37 -18.64 -2.28
C ALA A 258 -18.13 -20.10 -1.88
N VAL A 259 -17.87 -20.37 -0.60
CA VAL A 259 -17.71 -21.74 -0.08
C VAL A 259 -19.00 -22.54 -0.24
N ARG A 260 -20.17 -21.93 0.03
CA ARG A 260 -21.48 -22.57 -0.16
C ARG A 260 -21.73 -22.93 -1.63
N ASN A 261 -21.42 -22.02 -2.55
CA ASN A 261 -21.57 -22.25 -3.99
C ASN A 261 -20.62 -23.33 -4.51
N SER A 262 -19.37 -23.34 -4.04
CA SER A 262 -18.40 -24.40 -4.35
C SER A 262 -18.90 -25.78 -3.89
N ALA A 263 -19.45 -25.87 -2.66
CA ALA A 263 -20.05 -27.10 -2.15
C ALA A 263 -21.28 -27.54 -2.97
N MET A 264 -22.13 -26.61 -3.40
CA MET A 264 -23.29 -26.91 -4.28
C MET A 264 -22.85 -27.37 -5.67
N CYS A 265 -21.81 -26.77 -6.24
CA CYS A 265 -21.25 -27.17 -7.54
C CYS A 265 -20.61 -28.56 -7.48
N ALA A 266 -19.85 -28.86 -6.42
CA ALA A 266 -19.28 -30.20 -6.19
C ALA A 266 -20.37 -31.28 -6.04
N ALA A 267 -21.46 -30.98 -5.32
CA ALA A 267 -22.60 -31.89 -5.15
C ALA A 267 -23.39 -32.15 -6.46
N ARG A 268 -23.28 -31.25 -7.45
CA ARG A 268 -23.92 -31.37 -8.77
C ARG A 268 -23.04 -32.14 -9.76
N ASN A 269 -21.72 -31.92 -9.75
CA ASN A 269 -20.77 -32.67 -10.60
C ASN A 269 -20.62 -34.15 -10.17
N GLY A 270 -20.90 -34.48 -8.91
CA GLY A 270 -21.00 -35.87 -8.43
C GLY A 270 -22.30 -36.60 -8.84
N ARG A 271 -23.23 -35.93 -9.52
CA ARG A 271 -24.53 -36.51 -9.95
C ARG A 271 -24.75 -36.34 -11.46
N HIS A 272 -23.88 -36.95 -12.26
CA HIS A 272 -24.23 -37.26 -13.66
C HIS A 272 -24.97 -38.60 -13.73
N ALA A 273 -26.30 -38.51 -13.59
CA ALA A 273 -27.39 -39.32 -14.17
C ALA A 273 -28.60 -39.08 -13.27
N THR A 274 -29.48 -38.13 -13.56
CA THR A 274 -30.57 -38.32 -14.51
C THR A 274 -31.12 -36.98 -15.03
N VAL A 275 -31.59 -37.02 -16.27
CA VAL A 275 -32.28 -35.95 -16.99
C VAL A 275 -33.57 -35.54 -16.26
N SER A 276 -33.77 -34.25 -16.01
CA SER A 276 -35.10 -33.62 -16.08
C SER A 276 -35.02 -32.10 -16.21
N ASN A 277 -35.87 -31.57 -17.10
CA ASN A 277 -35.96 -30.20 -17.58
C ASN A 277 -36.06 -29.10 -16.52
N GLY A 278 -35.44 -27.96 -16.85
CA GLY A 278 -36.06 -26.65 -16.62
C GLY A 278 -35.59 -25.84 -15.42
N THR A 279 -34.34 -25.34 -15.45
CA THR A 279 -33.95 -23.95 -15.13
C THR A 279 -32.45 -23.81 -15.37
N ARG A 280 -32.07 -22.93 -16.29
CA ARG A 280 -30.69 -22.80 -16.79
C ARG A 280 -29.92 -21.83 -15.89
N THR A 281 -29.26 -22.31 -14.85
CA THR A 281 -28.10 -21.60 -14.27
C THR A 281 -26.87 -22.05 -15.03
N VAL A 282 -26.36 -21.16 -15.88
CA VAL A 282 -25.16 -21.40 -16.69
C VAL A 282 -23.97 -21.42 -15.72
N CYS A 283 -23.44 -22.60 -15.46
CA CYS A 283 -22.07 -22.73 -14.94
C CYS A 283 -21.16 -22.61 -16.16
N SER A 284 -20.51 -21.46 -16.32
CA SER A 284 -19.49 -21.25 -17.34
C SER A 284 -18.24 -22.03 -16.95
N SER A 285 -18.18 -23.30 -17.36
CA SER A 285 -16.94 -24.06 -17.42
C SER A 285 -16.58 -24.29 -18.88
N GLU A 286 -16.07 -23.26 -19.54
CA GLU A 286 -15.24 -23.44 -20.74
C GLU A 286 -13.93 -22.66 -20.55
N PRO A 287 -12.77 -23.31 -20.69
CA PRO A 287 -11.51 -22.58 -20.80
C PRO A 287 -11.50 -21.89 -22.17
N HIS A 288 -11.43 -20.55 -22.17
CA HIS A 288 -11.08 -19.83 -23.38
C HIS A 288 -9.68 -20.26 -23.83
N ARG A 289 -9.63 -21.18 -24.80
CA ARG A 289 -8.48 -21.32 -25.69
C ARG A 289 -8.34 -19.99 -26.41
N LEU A 290 -7.28 -19.24 -26.11
CA LEU A 290 -6.74 -18.25 -27.02
C LEU A 290 -6.23 -19.01 -28.25
N SER A 291 -7.05 -19.05 -29.29
CA SER A 291 -6.60 -19.38 -30.65
C SER A 291 -5.68 -18.28 -31.12
N THR A 292 -4.41 -18.62 -31.29
CA THR A 292 -3.39 -17.82 -31.96
C THR A 292 -3.72 -17.74 -33.45
N VAL A 293 -3.94 -16.52 -33.95
CA VAL A 293 -3.60 -16.09 -35.32
C VAL A 293 -2.89 -14.75 -35.18
#